data_AF-A0AAP0GCX6-F1
#
_entry.id   AF-A0AAP0GCX6-F1
#
_cell.length_a   1.000
_cell.length_b   1.000
_cell.length_c   1.000
_cell.angle_alpha   90.00
_cell.angle_beta   90.00
_cell.angle_gamma   90.00
#
_symmetry.space_group_name_H-M   'P 1'
#
loop_
_entity.id
_entity.type
_entity.pdbx_description
1 polymer ?
#
loop_
_entity_poly.entity_id
_entity_poly.type
_entity_poly.pdbx_seq_one_letter_code
_entity_poly.pdbx_strand_id
1 'polypeptide(L)' 'MANSECCKNPPELSSSSGDGNVVENFGDLKAYIAGSLDSKAAILLVSDVFFKSYCS' A
#
# COMPACT_ATOMS: atom_id res chain seq x y z
N MET A 1 15.82 -3.64 6.05
CA MET A 1 15.52 -5.08 5.91
C MET A 1 14.34 -5.18 4.96
N ALA A 2 14.52 -5.81 3.80
CA ALA A 2 13.39 -6.12 2.92
C ALA A 2 12.73 -7.39 3.47
N ASN A 3 11.56 -7.27 4.08
CA ASN A 3 10.74 -8.41 4.46
C ASN A 3 9.94 -8.87 3.23
N SER A 4 9.28 -10.04 3.31
CA SER A 4 8.40 -10.52 2.23
C SER A 4 7.28 -9.53 1.86
N GLU A 5 6.93 -8.63 2.77
CA GLU A 5 5.94 -7.58 2.54
C GLU A 5 6.41 -6.56 1.48
N CYS A 6 7.73 -6.36 1.31
CA CYS A 6 8.29 -5.55 0.22
C CYS A 6 8.06 -6.15 -1.19
N CYS A 7 7.58 -7.39 -1.27
CA CYS A 7 7.27 -8.10 -2.51
C CYS A 7 5.82 -7.96 -2.97
N LYS A 8 4.94 -7.33 -2.18
CA LYS A 8 3.51 -7.17 -2.49
C LYS A 8 3.15 -5.69 -2.47
N ASN A 9 2.49 -5.22 -3.52
CA ASN A 9 1.97 -3.85 -3.59
C ASN A 9 0.54 -3.88 -4.12
N PRO A 10 -0.43 -3.38 -3.34
CA PRO A 10 -0.33 -3.07 -1.91
C PRO A 10 -0.05 -4.34 -1.08
N PRO A 11 0.47 -4.20 0.15
CA PRO A 11 0.68 -5.34 1.06
C PRO A 11 -0.64 -6.05 1.39
N GLU A 12 -0.56 -7.33 1.80
CA GLU A 12 -1.77 -8.06 2.23
C GLU A 12 -2.31 -7.47 3.52
N LEU A 13 -3.62 -7.20 3.55
CA LEU A 13 -4.31 -6.75 4.74
C LEU A 13 -4.31 -7.89 5.77
N SER A 14 -3.70 -7.67 6.92
CA SER A 14 -3.79 -8.56 8.07
C SER A 14 -4.61 -7.90 9.18
N SER A 15 -5.18 -8.68 10.09
CA SER A 15 -5.85 -8.14 11.29
C SER A 15 -4.91 -7.36 12.22
N SER A 16 -3.59 -7.42 11.96
CA SER A 16 -2.55 -6.63 12.63
C SER A 16 -2.18 -5.34 11.87
N SER A 17 -2.72 -5.13 10.67
CA SER A 17 -2.45 -3.95 9.85
C SER A 17 -3.47 -2.83 10.13
N GLY A 18 -3.16 -1.60 9.72
CA GLY A 18 -4.05 -0.45 9.94
C GLY A 18 -5.41 -0.63 9.27
N ASP A 19 -6.42 0.11 9.74
CA ASP A 19 -7.84 0.08 9.31
C ASP A 19 -8.08 0.64 7.89
N GLY A 20 -7.07 0.54 7.02
CA GLY A 20 -7.13 0.94 5.63
C GLY A 20 -7.69 -0.16 4.72
N ASN A 21 -8.07 0.27 3.52
CA ASN A 21 -8.61 -0.59 2.48
C ASN A 21 -7.70 -0.52 1.25
N VAL A 22 -7.64 -1.64 0.53
CA VAL A 22 -7.06 -1.69 -0.81
C VAL A 22 -8.12 -1.27 -1.82
N VAL A 23 -7.83 -0.21 -2.58
CA VAL A 23 -8.61 0.22 -3.72
C VAL A 23 -7.93 -0.24 -5.00
N GLU A 24 -8.71 -0.75 -5.95
CA GLU A 24 -8.17 -1.21 -7.24
C GLU A 24 -7.91 -0.05 -8.22
N ASN A 25 -8.59 1.10 -8.04
CA ASN A 25 -8.57 2.21 -8.99
C ASN A 25 -8.37 3.56 -8.28
N PHE A 26 -7.12 3.86 -7.90
CA PHE A 26 -6.70 5.20 -7.52
C PHE A 26 -5.85 5.80 -8.64
N GLY A 27 -6.51 6.47 -9.60
CA GLY A 27 -5.84 6.95 -10.82
C GLY A 27 -5.19 5.81 -11.62
N ASP A 28 -5.96 4.75 -11.88
CA ASP A 28 -5.54 3.51 -12.57
C ASP A 28 -4.45 2.69 -11.84
N LEU A 29 -4.16 3.03 -10.58
CA LEU A 29 -3.24 2.30 -9.73
C LEU A 29 -3.97 1.62 -8.59
N LYS A 30 -3.57 0.38 -8.31
CA LYS A 30 -3.96 -0.31 -7.08
C LYS A 30 -3.23 0.32 -5.90
N ALA A 31 -3.98 0.81 -4.91
CA ALA A 31 -3.44 1.57 -3.79
C ALA A 31 -4.02 1.11 -2.46
N TYR A 32 -3.25 1.29 -1.38
CA TYR A 32 -3.73 1.17 -0.01
C TYR A 32 -4.06 2.56 0.52
N ILE A 33 -5.29 2.74 1.00
CA ILE A 33 -5.76 4.01 1.56
C ILE A 33 -6.20 3.77 3.00
N ALA A 34 -5.71 4.61 3.92
CA ALA A 34 -6.08 4.59 5.33
C ALA A 34 -6.37 6.02 5.82
N GLY A 35 -7.21 6.14 6.84
CA GLY A 35 -7.59 7.42 7.44
C GLY A 35 -9.04 7.84 7.14
N SER A 36 -9.43 9.00 7.64
CA SER A 36 -10.79 9.54 7.49
C SER A 36 -11.04 10.10 6.09
N LEU A 37 -12.22 9.81 5.54
CA LEU A 37 -12.71 10.40 4.28
C LEU A 37 -12.96 11.91 4.38
N ASP A 38 -13.15 12.44 5.59
CA ASP A 38 -13.34 13.86 5.86
C ASP A 38 -12.02 14.63 5.96
N SER A 39 -10.88 13.93 5.82
CA SER A 39 -9.57 14.57 5.87
C SER A 39 -9.38 15.53 4.70
N LYS A 40 -9.00 16.78 4.99
CA LYS A 40 -8.71 17.81 3.98
C LYS A 40 -7.34 17.66 3.34
N ALA A 41 -6.53 16.74 3.84
CA ALA A 41 -5.19 16.47 3.37
C ALA A 41 -4.92 14.96 3.38
N ALA A 42 -4.11 14.50 2.43
CA ALA A 42 -3.65 13.11 2.33
C ALA A 42 -2.14 13.08 2.14
N ILE A 43 -1.52 12.00 2.61
CA ILE A 43 -0.10 11.72 2.38
C ILE A 43 -0.03 10.61 1.33
N LEU A 44 0.65 10.86 0.21
CA LEU A 44 0.91 9.87 -0.81
C LEU A 44 2.34 9.34 -0.66
N LEU A 45 2.47 8.06 -0.32
CA LEU A 45 3.75 7.37 -0.25
C LEU A 45 3.99 6.67 -1.58
N VAL A 46 4.86 7.23 -2.42
CA VAL A 46 5.30 6.63 -3.69
C VAL A 46 6.73 6.16 -3.54
N SER A 47 7.02 4.93 -3.94
CA SER A 47 8.37 4.38 -3.98
C SER A 47 8.64 3.84 -5.38
N ASP A 48 9.82 4.14 -5.93
CA ASP A 48 10.27 3.59 -7.21
C ASP A 48 10.62 2.10 -7.10
N VAL A 49 10.99 1.66 -5.89
CA VAL A 49 11.36 0.28 -5.62
C VAL A 49 10.15 -0.58 -5.25
N PHE A 50 9.58 -1.25 -6.24
CA PHE A 50 8.83 -2.49 -6.00
C PHE A 50 9.83 -3.64 -6.05
N PHE A 51 10.18 -4.23 -4.90
CA PHE A 51 11.34 -5.13 -4.75
C PHE A 51 11.16 -6.52 -5.38
N LYS A 52 10.47 -6.64 -6.52
CA LYS A 52 10.14 -7.90 -7.19
C LYS A 52 11.37 -8.73 -7.57
N SER A 53 12.52 -8.12 -7.84
CA SER A 53 13.75 -8.83 -8.25
C SER A 53 14.32 -9.77 -7.18
N TYR A 54 13.98 -9.59 -5.89
CA TYR A 54 14.43 -10.44 -4.79
C TYR A 54 13.33 -11.36 -4.25
N CYS A 55 12.16 -11.34 -4.88
CA CYS A 55 11.00 -12.15 -4.52
C CYS A 55 11.01 -13.41 -5.39
N SER A 56 11.90 -14.35 -5.04
CA SER A 56 11.88 -15.71 -5.57
C SER A 56 10.77 -16.55 -4.95
#